data_AF-A0A5D2X3V4-F1
#
_entry.id   AF-A0A5D2X3V4-F1
#
_cell.length_a   1.000
_cell.length_b   1.000
_cell.length_c   1.000
_cell.angle_alpha   90.00
_cell.angle_beta   90.00
_cell.angle_gamma   90.00
#
_symmetry.space_group_name_H-M   'P 1'
#
loop_
_entity.id
_entity.type
_entity.pdbx_description
1 polymer ?
#
loop_
_entity_poly.entity_id
_entity_poly.type
_entity_poly.pdbx_seq_one_letter_code
_entity_poly.pdbx_strand_id
1 'polypeptide(L)'
;MNIAVGAAQGLEYLHCGASPPVIYRDLKSSNILLGEGFIPKLSDFGFAKFGPSGDKSYVSTRVMGTHGYCAPEYLASGKLTTKSDIFSFGVVLLELITGRKAFDESRGREERFLVDWVRPFRDEMNITSLADPLLRDPLFVM
;
A
#
# COMPACT_ATOMS: atom_id res chain seq x y z
N MET A 1 14.01 -7.10 -1.89
CA MET A 1 12.92 -6.66 -0.99
C MET A 1 13.24 -5.37 -0.20
N ASN A 2 14.38 -4.70 -0.44
CA ASN A 2 14.81 -3.54 0.36
C ASN A 2 13.85 -2.34 0.29
N ILE A 3 13.19 -2.13 -0.86
CA ILE A 3 12.20 -1.06 -1.05
C ILE A 3 11.02 -1.25 -0.08
N ALA A 4 10.45 -2.45 0.00
CA ALA A 4 9.35 -2.75 0.91
C ALA A 4 9.75 -2.58 2.37
N VAL A 5 10.94 -3.04 2.75
CA VAL A 5 11.47 -2.91 4.12
C VAL A 5 11.63 -1.45 4.51
N GLY A 6 12.27 -0.63 3.66
CA GLY A 6 12.46 0.78 3.98
C GLY A 6 11.17 1.60 3.96
N ALA A 7 10.22 1.27 3.08
CA ALA A 7 8.88 1.86 3.13
C ALA A 7 8.13 1.48 4.43
N ALA A 8 8.23 0.23 4.87
CA ALA A 8 7.66 -0.23 6.13
C ALA A 8 8.30 0.47 7.33
N GLN A 9 9.62 0.68 7.33
CA GLN A 9 10.33 1.45 8.37
C GLN A 9 9.84 2.90 8.43
N GLY A 10 9.66 3.54 7.27
CA GLY A 10 9.09 4.89 7.21
C GLY A 10 7.68 4.94 7.78
N LEU A 11 6.84 3.95 7.45
CA LEU A 11 5.46 3.88 7.94
C LEU A 11 5.40 3.57 9.45
N GLU A 12 6.24 2.67 9.93
CA GLU A 12 6.39 2.34 11.35
C GLU A 12 6.81 3.58 12.16
N TYR A 13 7.78 4.34 11.65
CA TYR A 13 8.19 5.60 12.29
C TYR A 13 7.00 6.57 12.42
N LEU A 14 6.17 6.71 11.39
CA LEU A 14 4.98 7.58 11.47
C LEU A 14 3.97 7.09 12.50
N HIS A 15 3.76 5.78 12.62
CA HIS A 15 2.76 5.20 13.51
C HIS A 15 3.21 5.14 14.97
N CYS A 16 4.49 4.85 15.21
CA CYS A 16 5.03 4.48 16.52
C CYS A 16 6.09 5.46 17.02
N GLY A 17 6.93 5.98 16.12
CA GLY A 17 8.05 6.86 16.47
C GLY A 17 7.67 8.33 16.56
N ALA A 18 6.73 8.79 15.73
CA ALA A 18 6.24 10.16 15.73
C ALA A 18 5.30 10.42 16.92
N SER A 19 5.43 11.60 17.54
CA SER A 19 4.57 12.05 18.62
C SER A 19 4.01 13.44 18.32
N PRO A 20 2.69 13.59 18.09
CA PRO A 20 1.69 12.51 18.07
C PRO A 20 1.86 11.58 16.84
N PRO A 21 1.32 10.33 16.89
CA PRO A 21 1.31 9.42 15.74
C PRO A 21 0.74 10.08 14.49
N VAL A 22 1.20 9.66 13.31
CA VAL A 22 0.75 10.17 12.01
C VAL A 22 0.21 9.00 11.18
N ILE A 23 -1.04 9.14 10.71
CA ILE A 23 -1.64 8.25 9.71
C ILE A 23 -1.39 8.86 8.33
N TYR A 24 -0.74 8.12 7.45
CA TYR A 24 -0.26 8.60 6.16
C TYR A 24 -1.38 8.82 5.15
N ARG A 25 -2.34 7.88 5.12
CA ARG A 25 -3.63 7.91 4.39
C ARG A 25 -3.56 7.87 2.86
N ASP A 26 -2.40 8.13 2.26
CA ASP A 26 -2.22 8.04 0.79
C ASP A 26 -0.97 7.24 0.42
N LEU A 27 -0.81 6.07 1.04
CA LEU A 27 0.31 5.19 0.71
C LEU A 27 0.03 4.49 -0.62
N LYS A 28 0.92 4.71 -1.59
CA LYS A 28 0.89 4.13 -2.94
C LYS A 28 2.30 4.07 -3.51
N SER A 29 2.50 3.23 -4.52
CA SER A 29 3.82 3.04 -5.12
C SER A 29 4.43 4.33 -5.66
N SER A 30 3.64 5.24 -6.24
CA SER A 30 4.13 6.53 -6.73
C SER A 30 4.52 7.54 -5.62
N ASN A 31 4.16 7.27 -4.37
CA ASN A 31 4.55 8.07 -3.21
C ASN A 31 5.75 7.47 -2.45
N ILE A 32 6.34 6.39 -2.95
CA ILE A 32 7.58 5.80 -2.44
C ILE A 32 8.69 6.13 -3.45
N LEU A 33 9.41 7.22 -3.18
CA LEU A 33 10.51 7.66 -4.03
C LEU A 33 11.75 6.83 -3.77
N LEU A 34 12.57 6.64 -4.81
CA LEU A 34 13.83 5.93 -4.71
C LEU A 34 14.97 6.94 -4.85
N GLY A 35 15.75 7.10 -3.79
CA GLY A 35 16.96 7.92 -3.80
C GLY A 35 18.16 7.16 -4.36
N GLU A 36 19.36 7.74 -4.15
CA GLU A 36 20.62 7.07 -4.44
C GLU A 36 20.69 5.70 -3.74
N GLY A 37 21.20 4.70 -4.45
CA GLY A 37 21.26 3.32 -3.95
C GLY A 37 19.89 2.65 -3.79
N PHE A 38 18.84 3.17 -4.46
CA PHE A 38 17.46 2.68 -4.35
C PHE A 38 16.90 2.70 -2.91
N ILE A 39 17.38 3.63 -2.08
CA ILE A 39 16.87 3.82 -0.73
C ILE A 39 15.47 4.44 -0.82
N PRO A 40 14.42 3.73 -0.34
CA PRO A 40 13.04 4.23 -0.43
C PRO A 40 12.79 5.36 0.56
N LYS A 41 11.96 6.33 0.16
CA LYS A 41 11.52 7.46 0.98
C LYS A 41 10.04 7.72 0.76
N LEU A 42 9.27 7.87 1.85
CA LEU A 42 7.88 8.29 1.76
C LEU A 42 7.80 9.77 1.38
N SER A 43 6.91 10.12 0.46
CA SER A 43 6.69 11.48 -0.04
C SER A 43 5.21 11.81 -0.25
N ASP A 44 4.85 13.08 -0.23
CA ASP A 44 3.48 13.57 -0.34
C ASP A 44 2.62 13.22 0.88
N PHE A 45 2.67 14.11 1.87
CA PHE A 45 1.91 14.03 3.12
C PHE A 45 0.61 14.87 3.04
N GLY A 46 0.14 15.24 1.84
CA GLY A 46 -0.99 16.16 1.67
C GLY A 46 -2.30 15.69 2.32
N PHE A 47 -2.47 14.38 2.49
CA PHE A 47 -3.66 13.80 3.15
C PHE A 47 -3.39 13.29 4.57
N ALA A 48 -2.15 13.36 5.05
CA ALA A 48 -1.75 12.82 6.34
C ALA A 48 -2.54 13.47 7.47
N LYS A 49 -2.76 12.70 8.55
CA LYS A 49 -3.49 13.14 9.73
C LYS A 49 -2.78 12.68 10.98
N PHE A 50 -2.84 13.49 12.03
CA PHE A 50 -2.50 12.99 13.35
C PHE A 50 -3.46 11.85 13.73
N GLY A 51 -2.90 10.83 14.36
CA GLY A 51 -3.64 9.71 14.91
C GLY A 51 -4.65 10.15 15.97
N PRO A 52 -5.54 9.24 16.39
CA PRO A 52 -6.56 9.57 17.37
C PRO A 52 -5.93 10.08 18.68
N SER A 53 -6.59 11.09 19.28
CA SER A 53 -6.19 11.69 20.55
C SER A 53 -7.15 11.31 21.67
N GLY A 54 -6.64 11.21 22.90
CA GLY A 54 -7.41 10.76 24.06
C GLY A 54 -7.88 9.30 23.91
N ASP A 55 -9.12 9.01 24.29
CA ASP A 55 -9.67 7.65 24.33
C ASP A 55 -10.22 7.15 22.98
N LYS A 56 -10.00 7.89 21.89
CA LYS A 56 -10.49 7.50 20.57
C LYS A 56 -9.60 6.42 19.97
N SER A 57 -10.21 5.46 19.27
CA SER A 57 -9.49 4.43 18.51
C SER A 57 -9.32 4.75 17.02
N TYR A 58 -9.95 5.83 16.53
CA TYR A 58 -9.93 6.23 15.12
C TYR A 58 -10.13 7.75 14.95
N VAL A 59 -9.80 8.23 13.75
CA VAL A 59 -10.04 9.61 13.31
C VAL A 59 -11.25 9.64 12.37
N SER A 60 -12.32 10.32 12.76
CA SER A 60 -13.46 10.58 11.86
C SER A 60 -13.07 11.63 10.83
N THR A 61 -13.12 11.30 9.55
CA THR A 61 -12.78 12.24 8.47
C THR A 61 -13.51 11.88 7.18
N ARG A 62 -13.65 12.83 6.26
CA ARG A 62 -14.09 12.54 4.88
C ARG A 62 -13.21 11.44 4.30
N VAL A 63 -13.75 10.54 3.49
CA VAL A 63 -12.91 9.55 2.79
C VAL A 63 -12.03 10.27 1.76
N MET A 64 -10.71 10.16 1.92
CA MET A 64 -9.68 10.65 1.00
C MET A 64 -8.57 9.62 0.89
N GLY A 65 -7.93 9.54 -0.27
CA GLY A 65 -6.89 8.58 -0.60
C GLY A 65 -6.98 8.17 -2.06
N THR A 66 -5.99 7.43 -2.54
CA THR A 66 -5.94 6.99 -3.94
C THR A 66 -6.76 5.71 -4.17
N HIS A 67 -7.52 5.71 -5.26
CA HIS A 67 -8.33 4.55 -5.66
C HIS A 67 -7.46 3.31 -5.88
N GLY A 68 -7.94 2.15 -5.43
CA GLY A 68 -7.17 0.89 -5.44
C GLY A 68 -6.28 0.65 -4.21
N TYR A 69 -6.01 1.67 -3.39
CA TYR A 69 -5.20 1.56 -2.16
C TYR A 69 -6.02 1.71 -0.87
N CYS A 70 -7.20 2.30 -0.94
CA CYS A 70 -8.03 2.57 0.24
C CYS A 70 -8.59 1.28 0.86
N ALA A 71 -8.44 1.16 2.18
CA ALA A 71 -8.99 0.04 2.94
C ALA A 71 -10.54 0.03 2.87
N PRO A 72 -11.18 -1.13 2.64
CA PRO A 72 -12.62 -1.22 2.46
C PRO A 72 -13.40 -0.76 3.71
N GLU A 73 -12.91 -1.07 4.90
CA GLU A 73 -13.51 -0.62 6.16
C GLU A 73 -13.43 0.89 6.36
N TYR A 74 -12.38 1.53 5.84
CA TYR A 74 -12.24 2.99 5.84
C TYR A 74 -13.22 3.63 4.84
N LEU A 75 -13.33 3.07 3.63
CA LEU A 75 -14.29 3.53 2.62
C LEU A 75 -15.74 3.46 3.13
N ALA A 76 -16.09 2.38 3.84
CA ALA A 76 -17.44 2.14 4.33
C ALA A 76 -17.82 3.03 5.53
N SER A 77 -16.86 3.33 6.42
CA SER A 77 -17.17 3.96 7.72
C SER A 77 -16.63 5.39 7.88
N GLY A 78 -15.68 5.81 7.05
CA GLY A 78 -14.93 7.07 7.24
C GLY A 78 -14.03 7.07 8.47
N LYS A 79 -13.86 5.93 9.16
CA LYS A 79 -13.01 5.79 10.34
C LYS A 79 -11.59 5.49 9.90
N LEU A 80 -10.73 6.50 10.00
CA LEU A 80 -9.33 6.39 9.63
C LEU A 80 -8.50 5.86 10.82
N THR A 81 -7.66 4.86 10.57
CA THR A 81 -6.75 4.27 11.57
C THR A 81 -5.38 3.99 10.94
N THR A 82 -4.37 3.68 11.75
CA THR A 82 -3.08 3.19 11.24
C THR A 82 -3.23 1.89 10.44
N LYS A 83 -4.24 1.06 10.74
CA LYS A 83 -4.55 -0.15 9.96
C LYS A 83 -5.00 0.13 8.53
N SER A 84 -5.55 1.32 8.28
CA SER A 84 -5.87 1.76 6.92
C SER A 84 -4.60 1.88 6.06
N ASP A 85 -3.49 2.39 6.63
CA ASP A 85 -2.20 2.43 5.92
C ASP A 85 -1.61 1.02 5.73
N ILE A 86 -1.83 0.11 6.68
CA ILE A 86 -1.35 -1.29 6.56
C ILE A 86 -2.04 -2.01 5.39
N PHE A 87 -3.33 -1.75 5.15
CA PHE A 87 -4.00 -2.26 3.97
C PHE A 87 -3.36 -1.71 2.69
N SER A 88 -3.16 -0.39 2.61
CA SER A 88 -2.51 0.24 1.46
C SER A 88 -1.09 -0.28 1.24
N PHE A 89 -0.33 -0.54 2.30
CA PHE A 89 0.99 -1.17 2.23
C PHE A 89 0.91 -2.59 1.66
N GLY A 90 -0.11 -3.37 2.05
CA GLY A 90 -0.39 -4.67 1.45
C GLY A 90 -0.61 -4.60 -0.06
N VAL A 91 -1.32 -3.57 -0.54
CA VAL A 91 -1.49 -3.33 -1.98
C VAL A 91 -0.14 -3.04 -2.66
N VAL A 92 0.71 -2.19 -2.06
CA VAL A 92 2.06 -1.93 -2.57
C VAL A 92 2.90 -3.20 -2.64
N LEU A 93 2.80 -4.09 -1.64
CA LEU A 93 3.48 -5.39 -1.69
C LEU A 93 3.00 -6.24 -2.87
N LEU A 94 1.69 -6.25 -3.15
CA LEU A 94 1.15 -6.95 -4.31
C LEU A 94 1.68 -6.35 -5.62
N GLU A 95 1.79 -5.02 -5.74
CA GLU A 95 2.38 -4.39 -6.92
C GLU A 95 3.85 -4.82 -7.11
N LEU A 96 4.64 -4.83 -6.03
CA LEU A 96 6.05 -5.27 -6.06
C LEU A 96 6.21 -6.76 -6.42
N ILE A 97 5.28 -7.61 -5.98
CA ILE A 97 5.32 -9.05 -6.27
C ILE A 97 4.88 -9.33 -7.70
N THR A 98 3.82 -8.66 -8.17
CA THR A 98 3.10 -9.02 -9.40
C THR A 98 3.51 -8.22 -10.63
N GLY A 99 4.15 -7.05 -10.43
CA GLY A 99 4.41 -6.10 -11.51
C GLY A 99 3.15 -5.43 -12.07
N ARG A 100 1.98 -5.63 -11.43
CA ARG A 100 0.69 -5.08 -11.86
C ARG A 100 0.36 -3.81 -11.09
N LYS A 101 -0.39 -2.91 -11.73
CA LYS A 101 -0.94 -1.70 -11.07
C LYS A 101 -2.06 -2.07 -10.10
N ALA A 102 -2.14 -1.36 -8.98
CA ALA A 102 -3.23 -1.51 -8.00
C ALA A 102 -4.62 -1.30 -8.63
N PHE A 103 -4.72 -0.36 -9.58
CA PHE A 103 -5.89 -0.11 -10.41
C PHE A 103 -5.48 0.03 -11.88
N ASP A 104 -6.11 -0.73 -12.76
CA ASP A 104 -5.85 -0.73 -14.21
C ASP A 104 -7.16 -0.67 -15.01
N GLU A 105 -7.46 0.52 -15.55
CA GLU A 105 -8.68 0.76 -16.33
C GLU A 105 -8.70 0.00 -17.67
N SER A 106 -7.54 -0.41 -18.17
CA SER A 106 -7.45 -1.18 -19.43
C SER A 106 -7.93 -2.64 -19.28
N ARG A 107 -8.12 -3.11 -18.04
CA ARG A 107 -8.52 -4.48 -17.73
C ARG A 107 -10.04 -4.66 -17.60
N GLY A 108 -10.46 -5.92 -17.78
CA GLY A 108 -11.84 -6.35 -17.52
C GLY A 108 -12.25 -6.07 -16.07
N ARG A 109 -13.57 -5.89 -15.83
CA ARG A 109 -14.14 -5.41 -14.55
C ARG A 109 -13.61 -6.17 -13.32
N GLU A 110 -13.43 -7.48 -13.46
CA GLU A 110 -13.00 -8.39 -12.39
C GLU A 110 -11.49 -8.32 -12.11
N GLU A 111 -10.70 -7.78 -13.04
CA GLU A 111 -9.24 -7.61 -12.89
C GLU A 111 -8.79 -6.15 -12.74
N ARG A 112 -9.73 -5.19 -12.68
CA ARG A 112 -9.38 -3.77 -12.56
C ARG A 112 -8.66 -3.46 -11.27
N PHE A 113 -9.05 -4.11 -10.18
CA PHE A 113 -8.41 -3.97 -8.88
C PHE A 113 -7.51 -5.16 -8.63
N LEU A 114 -6.25 -4.87 -8.31
CA LEU A 114 -5.26 -5.91 -8.03
C LEU A 114 -5.70 -6.81 -6.87
N VAL A 115 -6.30 -6.23 -5.84
CA VAL A 115 -6.77 -6.97 -4.66
C VAL A 115 -7.86 -7.98 -4.99
N ASP A 116 -8.74 -7.68 -5.94
CA ASP A 116 -9.80 -8.58 -6.38
C ASP A 116 -9.23 -9.68 -7.27
N TRP A 117 -8.31 -9.33 -8.16
CA TRP A 117 -7.61 -10.29 -9.03
C TRP A 117 -6.78 -11.32 -8.24
N VAL A 118 -6.08 -10.92 -7.17
CA VAL A 118 -5.25 -11.82 -6.36
C VAL A 118 -6.10 -12.76 -5.48
N ARG A 119 -7.35 -12.38 -5.17
CA ARG A 119 -8.18 -13.07 -4.18
C ARG A 119 -8.34 -14.58 -4.40
N PRO A 120 -8.58 -15.09 -5.63
CA PRO A 120 -8.73 -16.53 -5.88
C PRO A 120 -7.44 -17.32 -5.62
N PHE A 121 -6.27 -16.71 -5.89
CA PHE A 121 -4.97 -17.36 -5.74
C PHE A 121 -4.58 -17.63 -4.28
N ARG A 122 -5.24 -16.96 -3.33
CA ARG A 122 -4.99 -17.17 -1.90
C ARG A 122 -5.43 -18.55 -1.44
N ASP A 123 -6.54 -19.04 -1.98
CA ASP A 123 -7.17 -20.28 -1.53
C ASP A 123 -6.63 -21.50 -2.30
N GLU A 124 -6.03 -21.28 -3.48
CA GLU A 124 -5.50 -22.33 -4.36
C GLU A 124 -4.00 -22.65 -4.16
N MET A 125 -3.34 -22.09 -3.13
CA MET A 125 -1.90 -22.28 -2.80
C MET A 125 -0.90 -21.98 -3.92
N ASN A 126 -1.30 -21.43 -5.07
CA ASN A 126 -0.40 -21.12 -6.19
C ASN A 126 0.15 -19.68 -6.12
N ILE A 127 0.71 -19.30 -4.96
CA ILE A 127 1.26 -17.95 -4.73
C ILE A 127 2.45 -17.66 -5.66
N THR A 128 3.18 -18.70 -6.08
CA THR A 128 4.29 -18.58 -7.04
C THR A 128 3.84 -18.06 -8.40
N SER A 129 2.60 -18.35 -8.82
CA SER A 129 2.06 -17.85 -10.08
C SER A 129 1.89 -16.33 -10.11
N LEU A 130 1.78 -15.69 -8.95
CA LEU A 130 1.64 -14.24 -8.80
C LEU A 130 2.92 -13.47 -9.14
N ALA A 131 4.09 -14.11 -9.04
CA ALA A 131 5.36 -13.44 -9.26
C ALA A 131 5.44 -12.84 -10.68
N ASP A 132 5.90 -11.58 -10.77
CA ASP A 132 6.09 -10.83 -12.00
C ASP A 132 6.80 -11.70 -13.07
N PRO A 133 6.17 -11.92 -14.24
CA PRO A 133 6.77 -12.69 -15.32
C PRO A 133 8.13 -12.16 -15.78
N LEU A 134 8.38 -10.85 -15.69
CA LEU A 134 9.65 -10.23 -16.09
C LEU A 134 10.82 -10.66 -15.20
N LEU A 135 10.55 -11.06 -13.95
CA LEU A 135 11.57 -11.55 -13.03
C LEU A 135 11.93 -13.03 -13.26
N ARG A 136 11.21 -13.73 -14.14
CA ARG A 136 11.47 -15.12 -14.49
C ARG A 136 12.46 -15.27 -15.65
N ASP A 137 12.77 -14.18 -16.35
CA ASP A 137 13.72 -14.19 -17.46
C ASP A 137 15.14 -13.86 -16.96
N PRO A 138 16.12 -14.78 -17.11
CA PRO A 138 17.50 -14.53 -16.66
C PRO A 138 18.21 -13.38 -17.39
N LEU A 139 17.64 -12.85 -18.49
CA LEU A 139 18.21 -11.70 -19.22
C LEU A 139 18.07 -10.36 -18.50
N PHE A 140 17.24 -10.25 -17.45
CA PHE A 140 17.02 -9.00 -16.70
C PHE A 140 17.98 -8.77 -15.53
N VAL A 141 18.96 -9.65 -15.32
CA VAL A 141 19.96 -9.54 -14.23
C VAL A 141 21.35 -9.13 -14.73
N MET A 142 21.47 -8.64 -15.98
CA MET A 142 22.73 -8.15 -16.56
C MET A 142 22.77 -6.63 -16.70
#